data_AF-A0A5C8K2L0-F1
#
_entry.id   AF-A0A5C8K2L0-F1
#
_cell.length_a   1.000
_cell.length_b   1.000
_cell.length_c   1.000
_cell.angle_alpha   90.00
_cell.angle_beta   90.00
_cell.angle_gamma   90.00
#
_symmetry.space_group_name_H-M   'P 1'
#
loop_
_entity.id
_entity.type
_entity.pdbx_description
1 polymer ?
#
loop_
_entity_poly.entity_id
_entity_poly.type
_entity_poly.pdbx_seq_one_letter_code
_entity_poly.pdbx_strand_id
1 'polypeptide(L)' 'MSLYLPEDMKQRVAEAARAHHMSEDAYMREAIARMLGAEVLTERPRPTLPLFDSGDPSLARRVDEIMEDFDPGGRD' A
#
# COMPACT_ATOMS: atom_id res chain seq x y z
N MET A 1 20.03 -1.02 -8.97
CA MET A 1 20.44 -0.37 -7.71
C MET A 1 21.36 -1.33 -6.97
N SER A 2 22.47 -0.84 -6.45
CA SER A 2 23.40 -1.62 -5.62
C SER A 2 23.33 -1.12 -4.19
N LEU A 3 23.11 -2.04 -3.26
CA LEU A 3 23.06 -1.77 -1.82
C LEU A 3 24.36 -2.23 -1.19
N TYR A 4 24.93 -1.42 -0.31
CA TYR A 4 26.05 -1.85 0.51
C TYR A 4 25.51 -2.69 1.67
N LEU A 5 26.06 -3.90 1.84
CA LEU A 5 25.86 -4.71 3.02
C LEU A 5 27.17 -4.80 3.80
N PRO A 6 27.13 -4.62 5.13
CA PRO A 6 28.22 -5.00 6.02
C PRO A 6 28.67 -6.45 5.79
N GLU A 7 29.95 -6.74 6.04
CA GLU A 7 30.54 -8.02 5.66
C GLU A 7 29.97 -9.20 6.43
N ASP A 8 29.62 -9.00 7.70
CA ASP A 8 28.91 -9.98 8.52
C ASP A 8 27.53 -10.31 7.95
N MET A 9 26.82 -9.32 7.39
CA MET A 9 25.54 -9.55 6.73
C MET A 9 25.70 -10.34 5.44
N LYS A 10 26.72 -10.05 4.62
CA LYS A 10 26.99 -10.83 3.40
C LYS A 10 27.23 -12.31 3.71
N GLN A 11 28.03 -12.59 4.74
CA GLN A 11 28.31 -13.97 5.16
C GLN A 11 27.02 -14.70 5.57
N ARG A 12 26.18 -14.05 6.37
CA ARG A 12 24.90 -14.62 6.79
C ARG A 12 23.95 -14.87 5.62
N VAL A 13 23.92 -13.97 4.64
CA VAL A 13 23.13 -14.14 3.40
C VAL A 13 23.63 -15.34 2.59
N ALA A 14 24.95 -15.48 2.43
CA ALA A 14 25.55 -16.61 1.72
C ALA A 14 25.24 -17.95 2.41
N GLU A 15 25.35 -18.01 3.74
CA GLU A 15 25.02 -19.20 4.53
C GLU A 15 23.54 -19.58 4.37
N ALA A 16 22.64 -18.61 4.47
CA ALA A 16 21.21 -18.84 4.32
C ALA A 16 20.85 -19.26 2.89
N ALA A 17 21.35 -18.56 1.88
CA ALA A 17 21.11 -18.92 0.47
C ALA A 17 21.55 -20.35 0.18
N ARG A 18 22.72 -20.77 0.70
CA ARG A 18 23.20 -22.14 0.58
C ARG A 18 22.28 -23.15 1.27
N ALA A 19 21.82 -22.85 2.49
CA ALA A 19 20.89 -23.71 3.22
C ALA A 19 19.54 -23.88 2.50
N HIS A 20 19.13 -22.88 1.72
CA HIS A 20 17.91 -22.88 0.92
C HIS A 20 18.10 -23.33 -0.54
N HIS A 21 19.32 -23.72 -0.94
CA HIS A 21 19.65 -24.09 -2.33
C HIS A 21 19.33 -23.00 -3.37
N MET A 22 19.54 -21.73 -3.00
CA MET A 22 19.30 -20.56 -3.84
C MET A 22 20.60 -19.78 -4.09
N SER A 23 20.62 -18.94 -5.13
CA SER A 23 21.63 -17.88 -5.23
C SER A 23 21.35 -16.80 -4.18
N GLU A 24 22.39 -16.08 -3.77
CA GLU A 24 22.29 -15.00 -2.78
C GLU A 24 21.28 -13.92 -3.20
N ASP A 25 21.27 -13.56 -4.49
CA ASP A 25 20.37 -12.56 -5.01
C ASP A 25 18.91 -13.05 -5.07
N ALA A 26 18.68 -14.32 -5.39
CA ALA A 26 17.35 -14.92 -5.36
C ALA A 26 16.82 -15.00 -3.93
N TYR A 27 17.66 -15.43 -2.98
CA TYR A 27 17.33 -15.48 -1.57
C TYR A 27 17.00 -14.08 -1.02
N MET A 28 17.82 -13.07 -1.33
CA MET A 28 17.60 -11.69 -0.91
C MET A 28 16.31 -11.13 -1.51
N ARG A 29 16.03 -11.36 -2.80
CA ARG A 29 14.78 -10.92 -3.43
C ARG A 29 13.57 -11.53 -2.74
N GLU A 30 13.61 -12.82 -2.45
CA GLU A 30 12.50 -13.52 -1.79
C GLU A 30 12.29 -13.02 -0.35
N ALA A 31 13.38 -12.87 0.42
CA ALA A 31 13.33 -12.36 1.79
C ALA A 31 12.77 -10.93 1.85
N ILE A 32 13.26 -10.04 0.98
CA ILE A 32 12.79 -8.65 0.89
C ILE A 32 11.33 -8.62 0.44
N ALA A 33 10.94 -9.41 -0.57
CA ALA A 33 9.56 -9.46 -1.05
C ALA A 33 8.58 -9.93 0.04
N ARG A 34 8.97 -10.92 0.86
CA ARG A 34 8.17 -11.36 2.01
C ARG A 34 8.01 -10.26 3.05
N MET A 35 9.09 -9.56 3.39
CA MET A 35 9.06 -8.48 4.38
C MET A 35 8.20 -7.31 3.89
N LEU A 36 8.41 -6.88 2.64
CA LEU A 36 7.59 -5.84 2.02
C LEU A 36 6.14 -6.28 1.87
N GLY A 37 5.89 -7.57 1.64
CA GLY A 37 4.55 -8.14 1.72
C GLY A 37 3.92 -7.90 3.09
N ALA A 38 4.62 -8.25 4.17
CA ALA A 38 4.10 -8.07 5.53
C ALA A 38 3.94 -6.58 5.93
N GLU A 39 4.88 -5.72 5.53
CA GLU A 39 4.93 -4.31 5.93
C GLU A 39 4.10 -3.38 5.03
N VAL A 40 4.05 -3.66 3.73
CA VAL A 40 3.48 -2.77 2.70
C VAL A 40 2.13 -3.30 2.16
N LEU A 41 1.74 -4.56 2.44
CA LEU A 41 0.36 -5.03 2.20
C LEU A 41 -0.67 -4.47 3.20
N THR A 42 -0.41 -3.32 3.83
CA THR A 42 -1.45 -2.28 3.82
C THR A 42 -1.62 -1.75 2.39
N GLU A 43 -1.93 -2.63 1.43
CA GLU A 43 -2.67 -2.21 0.26
C GLU A 43 -3.95 -1.60 0.82
N ARG A 44 -4.00 -0.27 0.86
CA ARG A 44 -5.18 0.47 1.28
C ARG A 44 -6.35 -0.20 0.56
N PRO A 45 -7.34 -0.76 1.28
CA PRO A 45 -8.36 -1.59 0.65
C PRO A 45 -8.93 -0.78 -0.51
N ARG A 46 -8.88 -1.37 -1.72
CA ARG A 46 -9.41 -0.68 -2.89
C ARG A 46 -10.86 -0.32 -2.56
N PRO A 47 -11.24 0.96 -2.63
CA PRO A 47 -12.57 1.36 -2.24
C PRO A 47 -13.57 0.59 -3.11
N THR A 48 -14.44 -0.18 -2.47
CA THR A 48 -15.60 -0.75 -3.16
C THR A 48 -16.54 0.41 -3.44
N LEU A 49 -16.56 0.84 -4.70
CA LEU A 49 -17.46 1.90 -5.17
C LEU A 49 -18.65 1.29 -5.90
N PRO A 50 -19.85 1.90 -5.79
CA PRO A 50 -20.18 3.11 -5.02
C PRO A 50 -20.45 2.83 -3.52
N LEU A 51 -20.15 3.81 -2.64
CA LEU A 51 -20.39 3.67 -1.19
C LEU A 51 -21.88 3.68 -0.80
N PHE A 52 -22.70 4.32 -1.63
CA PHE A 52 -24.15 4.36 -1.53
C PHE A 52 -24.74 4.68 -2.92
N ASP A 53 -25.99 4.31 -3.14
CA ASP A 53 -26.76 4.74 -4.30
C ASP A 53 -27.58 5.98 -3.93
N SER A 54 -27.41 7.07 -4.69
CA SER A 54 -28.17 8.30 -4.46
C SER A 54 -29.55 8.27 -5.13
N GLY A 55 -29.79 7.35 -6.07
CA GLY A 55 -30.98 7.35 -6.91
C GLY A 55 -31.07 8.52 -7.91
N ASP A 56 -30.14 9.48 -7.87
CA ASP A 56 -30.09 10.65 -8.75
C ASP A 56 -28.76 10.68 -9.54
N PRO A 57 -28.77 10.36 -10.85
CA PRO A 57 -27.56 10.37 -11.67
C PRO A 57 -27.01 11.79 -11.94
N SER A 58 -27.74 12.83 -11.56
CA SER A 58 -27.31 14.24 -11.67
C SER A 58 -26.69 14.80 -10.39
N LEU A 59 -26.79 14.07 -9.27
CA LEU A 59 -26.38 14.54 -7.94
C LEU A 59 -24.96 15.13 -7.93
N ALA A 60 -23.99 14.43 -8.52
CA ALA A 60 -22.59 14.85 -8.53
C ALA A 60 -22.34 16.16 -9.31
N ARG A 61 -23.24 16.56 -10.22
CA ARG A 61 -23.11 17.81 -10.99
C ARG A 61 -23.83 18.99 -10.36
N ARG A 62 -24.68 18.76 -9.36
CA ARG A 62 -25.54 19.76 -8.71
C ARG A 62 -25.16 20.00 -7.25
N VAL A 63 -23.96 19.59 -6.85
CA VAL A 63 -23.49 19.70 -5.46
C VAL A 63 -23.58 21.14 -4.97
N ASP A 64 -23.15 22.10 -5.78
CA ASP A 64 -23.15 23.52 -5.41
C ASP A 64 -24.57 24.06 -5.18
N GLU A 65 -25.54 23.69 -6.03
CA GLU A 65 -26.96 24.06 -5.87
C GLU A 65 -27.56 23.46 -4.60
N ILE A 66 -27.22 22.20 -4.30
CA ILE A 66 -27.77 21.48 -3.14
C ILE A 66 -27.19 22.02 -1.83
N MET A 67 -25.97 22.54 -1.87
CA MET A 67 -25.26 23.06 -0.70
C MET A 67 -25.37 24.58 -0.54
N GLU A 68 -26.20 25.26 -1.33
CA GLU A 68 -26.29 26.73 -1.34
C GLU A 68 -26.59 27.34 0.05
N ASP A 69 -27.42 26.67 0.85
CA ASP A 69 -27.79 27.07 2.21
C ASP A 69 -27.02 26.29 3.31
N PHE A 70 -26.04 25.46 2.94
CA PHE A 70 -25.29 24.66 3.90
C PHE A 70 -24.13 25.46 4.51
N ASP A 71 -24.28 25.89 5.77
CA ASP A 71 -23.20 26.46 6.57
C ASP A 71 -22.55 25.39 7.47
N PRO A 72 -21.35 24.86 7.15
CA PRO A 72 -20.65 23.88 7.99
C PRO A 72 -20.18 24.45 9.35
N GLY A 73 -20.34 25.75 9.59
CA GLY A 73 -19.98 26.44 10.82
C GLY A 73 -21.16 27.06 11.58
N GLY A 74 -22.40 26.73 11.22
CA GLY A 74 -23.61 27.29 11.85
C GLY A 74 -23.61 27.10 13.36
N ARG A 75 -23.53 28.21 14.11
CA ARG A 75 -23.98 28.24 15.51
C ARG A 75 -25.50 28.31 15.48
N ASP A 76 -26.12 27.39 16.22
CA ASP A 76 -27.57 27.29 16.49
C ASP A 76 -28.29 28.64 16.61
#